data_AF-A0A813EXJ1-F1
#
_entry.id   AF-A0A813EXJ1-F1
#
_cell.length_a   1.000
_cell.length_b   1.000
_cell.length_c   1.000
_cell.angle_alpha   90.00
_cell.angle_beta   90.00
_cell.angle_gamma   90.00
#
_symmetry.space_group_name_H-M   'P 1'
#
loop_
_entity.id
_entity.type
_entity.pdbx_description
1 polymer ?
#
loop_
_entity_poly.entity_id
_entity_poly.type
_entity_poly.pdbx_seq_one_letter_code
_entity_poly.pdbx_strand_id
1 'polypeptide(L)'
;VRYETGVWEGRWRDPMLDKNGLALLEDGSAGNQKSTAHSLENVEEVEGIATRIVLALDQALYEHRSKLGHLFKAVNRGVPGVLEPPEFLEGLLRLRIVDQGELTEENIIEVMSLIDPDFDGRVILDTLNRAIANSRSARKLITQASGLLSSEEARPDSRHATYGKAAGQGQDLRRD
;
A
#
# COMPACT_ATOMS: atom_id res chain seq x y z
N VAL A 1 -33.34 27.00 23.41
CA VAL A 1 -31.96 26.63 23.80
C VAL A 1 -31.04 27.30 22.79
N ARG A 2 -30.17 28.21 23.26
CA ARG A 2 -29.29 29.05 22.46
C ARG A 2 -27.98 28.31 22.18
N TYR A 3 -27.45 28.47 20.97
CA TYR A 3 -26.10 28.05 20.60
C TYR A 3 -25.13 29.15 21.07
N GLU A 4 -24.53 28.96 22.24
CA GLU A 4 -23.42 29.79 22.71
C GLU A 4 -22.18 28.89 22.75
N THR A 5 -21.08 29.38 22.14
CA THR A 5 -19.73 28.78 21.98
C THR A 5 -19.47 27.89 20.76
N GLY A 6 -19.55 28.50 19.57
CA GLY A 6 -18.61 28.18 18.49
C GLY A 6 -17.43 29.14 18.57
N VAL A 7 -16.23 28.66 18.87
CA VAL A 7 -14.98 29.41 18.67
C VAL A 7 -14.55 29.14 17.25
N TRP A 8 -14.87 30.07 16.35
CA TRP A 8 -14.37 30.07 14.98
C TRP A 8 -13.16 30.99 14.94
N GLU A 9 -11.96 30.42 14.82
CA GLU A 9 -10.75 31.22 14.58
C GLU A 9 -10.78 31.75 13.15
N GLY A 10 -11.50 32.86 12.98
CA GLY A 10 -11.56 33.61 11.74
C GLY A 10 -10.18 34.18 11.40
N ARG A 11 -9.53 33.59 10.40
CA ARG A 11 -8.66 34.35 9.50
C ARG A 11 -9.26 34.23 8.10
N TRP A 12 -10.07 35.22 7.74
CA TRP A 12 -10.40 35.45 6.34
C TRP A 12 -9.09 35.85 5.63
N ARG A 13 -8.54 34.93 4.82
CA ARG A 13 -7.44 35.25 3.91
C ARG A 13 -8.02 36.05 2.75
N ASP A 14 -7.47 37.24 2.52
CA ASP A 14 -7.88 38.11 1.43
C ASP A 14 -7.27 37.60 0.10
N PRO A 15 -8.09 37.21 -0.89
CA PRO A 15 -7.62 36.68 -2.18
C PRO A 15 -6.97 37.73 -3.09
N MET A 16 -6.93 39.01 -2.69
CA MET A 16 -6.23 40.07 -3.44
C MET A 16 -4.71 40.07 -3.22
N LEU A 17 -4.20 39.44 -2.16
CA LEU A 17 -2.78 39.46 -1.80
C LEU A 17 -1.88 38.56 -2.67
N ASP A 18 -2.46 37.71 -3.54
CA ASP A 18 -1.70 36.73 -4.33
C ASP A 18 -1.30 37.21 -5.74
N LYS A 19 -1.70 38.42 -6.17
CA LYS A 19 -1.53 38.81 -7.58
C LYS A 19 -0.28 39.60 -7.94
N ASN A 20 0.43 40.19 -6.97
CA ASN A 20 1.68 40.90 -7.25
C ASN A 20 2.80 40.34 -6.37
N GLY A 21 3.69 39.56 -6.99
CA GLY A 21 4.74 38.81 -6.32
C GLY A 21 5.71 39.64 -5.46
N LEU A 22 6.47 38.88 -4.66
CA LEU A 22 7.53 39.29 -3.73
C LEU A 22 7.10 39.93 -2.40
N ALA A 23 6.93 39.08 -1.39
CA ALA A 23 7.35 39.33 -0.02
C ALA A 23 8.02 38.04 0.49
N LEU A 24 9.35 37.91 0.42
CA LEU A 24 10.28 38.31 1.49
C LEU A 24 9.85 37.63 2.80
N LEU A 25 10.23 36.37 3.02
CA LEU A 25 11.41 35.98 3.79
C LEU A 25 11.65 36.84 5.04
N GLU A 26 11.70 36.11 6.15
CA GLU A 26 12.17 36.48 7.50
C GLU A 26 11.19 37.24 8.39
N ASP A 27 10.53 36.47 9.27
CA ASP A 27 10.78 36.70 10.68
C ASP A 27 10.71 35.40 11.51
N GLY A 28 11.85 35.02 12.09
CA GLY A 28 11.96 34.34 13.38
C GLY A 28 11.34 32.95 13.58
N SER A 29 11.93 31.91 12.99
CA SER A 29 11.97 30.60 13.67
C SER A 29 13.31 29.91 13.42
N ALA A 30 14.32 30.37 14.17
CA ALA A 30 15.56 29.65 14.38
C ALA A 30 15.25 28.42 15.25
N GLY A 31 14.87 27.33 14.61
CA GLY A 31 14.50 26.10 15.28
C GLY A 31 14.43 24.93 14.31
N ASN A 32 15.59 24.32 14.06
CA ASN A 32 15.68 22.89 13.73
C ASN A 32 15.33 22.45 12.29
N GLN A 33 15.91 23.07 11.26
CA GLN A 33 15.94 22.50 9.90
C GLN A 33 17.06 21.45 9.72
N LYS A 34 17.10 20.42 10.58
CA LYS A 34 18.04 19.29 10.45
C LYS A 34 17.37 17.96 10.03
N SER A 35 16.08 17.94 9.71
CA SER A 35 15.30 16.68 9.62
C SER A 35 14.57 16.44 8.30
N THR A 36 15.21 16.64 7.14
CA THR A 36 14.62 16.19 5.86
C THR A 36 15.31 14.96 5.27
N ALA A 37 16.63 14.80 5.50
CA ALA A 37 17.36 13.64 4.97
C ALA A 37 17.11 12.35 5.78
N HIS A 38 17.13 12.41 7.12
CA HIS A 38 16.75 11.26 7.96
C HIS A 38 15.28 10.86 7.84
N SER A 39 14.43 11.76 7.36
CA SER A 39 12.99 11.50 7.24
C SER A 39 12.66 10.58 6.08
N LEU A 40 13.48 10.52 5.02
CA LEU A 40 13.21 9.66 3.86
C LEU A 40 13.66 8.22 4.08
N GLU A 41 14.83 8.01 4.70
CA GLU A 41 15.33 6.67 5.05
C GLU A 41 14.39 5.98 6.05
N ASN A 42 13.89 6.73 7.05
CA ASN A 42 12.92 6.20 8.00
C ASN A 42 11.58 5.86 7.34
N VAL A 43 11.14 6.61 6.33
CA VAL A 43 9.88 6.32 5.62
C VAL A 43 9.98 5.02 4.84
N GLU A 44 11.09 4.76 4.16
CA GLU A 44 11.29 3.49 3.43
C GLU A 44 11.33 2.29 4.39
N GLU A 45 11.93 2.46 5.57
CA GLU A 45 11.91 1.43 6.62
C GLU A 45 10.49 1.18 7.15
N VAL A 46 9.74 2.24 7.46
CA VAL A 46 8.35 2.13 7.95
C VAL A 46 7.42 1.53 6.89
N GLU A 47 7.58 1.89 5.62
CA GLU A 47 6.85 1.29 4.50
C GLU A 47 7.13 -0.21 4.37
N GLY A 48 8.39 -0.61 4.53
CA GLY A 48 8.80 -2.01 4.56
C GLY A 48 8.13 -2.78 5.70
N ILE A 49 8.12 -2.22 6.90
CA ILE A 49 7.48 -2.82 8.09
C ILE A 49 5.96 -2.92 7.90
N ALA A 50 5.31 -1.86 7.42
CA ALA A 50 3.87 -1.82 7.17
C ALA A 50 3.47 -2.88 6.15
N THR A 51 4.21 -2.95 5.04
CA THR A 51 4.01 -3.97 4.00
C THR A 51 4.15 -5.35 4.61
N ARG A 52 5.22 -5.62 5.36
CA ARG A 52 5.43 -6.92 6.01
C ARG A 52 4.27 -7.29 6.94
N ILE A 53 3.80 -6.36 7.78
CA ILE A 53 2.68 -6.59 8.70
C ILE A 53 1.41 -6.94 7.93
N VAL A 54 1.04 -6.16 6.91
CA VAL A 54 -0.17 -6.41 6.10
C VAL A 54 -0.11 -7.78 5.44
N LEU A 55 1.05 -8.18 4.91
CA LEU A 55 1.24 -9.47 4.25
C LEU A 55 1.25 -10.65 5.23
N ALA A 56 1.84 -10.47 6.42
CA ALA A 56 1.83 -11.49 7.45
C ALA A 56 0.43 -11.67 8.05
N LEU A 57 -0.33 -10.60 8.22
CA LEU A 57 -1.74 -10.67 8.62
C LEU A 57 -2.60 -11.37 7.56
N ASP A 58 -2.36 -11.09 6.28
CA ASP A 58 -2.99 -11.80 5.17
C ASP A 58 -2.77 -13.33 5.28
N GLN A 59 -1.51 -13.72 5.50
CA GLN A 59 -1.13 -15.11 5.69
C GLN A 59 -1.78 -15.73 6.94
N ALA A 60 -1.78 -15.04 8.07
CA ALA A 60 -2.40 -15.52 9.32
C ALA A 60 -3.92 -15.73 9.17
N LEU A 61 -4.61 -14.82 8.45
CA LEU A 61 -6.04 -14.98 8.14
C LEU A 61 -6.31 -16.23 7.29
N TYR A 62 -5.43 -16.52 6.34
CA TYR A 62 -5.51 -17.70 5.50
C TYR A 62 -5.29 -18.99 6.30
N GLU A 63 -4.23 -19.04 7.11
CA GLU A 63 -3.86 -20.22 7.91
C GLU A 63 -4.93 -20.58 8.94
N HIS A 64 -5.43 -19.58 9.68
CA HIS A 64 -6.43 -19.81 10.73
C HIS A 64 -7.87 -19.86 10.21
N ARG A 65 -8.11 -19.59 8.92
CA ARG A 65 -9.44 -19.50 8.30
C ARG A 65 -10.41 -18.65 9.11
N SER A 66 -9.93 -17.52 9.63
CA SER A 66 -10.64 -16.70 10.60
C SER A 66 -10.68 -15.22 10.20
N LYS A 67 -11.43 -14.41 10.93
CA LYS A 67 -11.50 -12.95 10.74
C LYS A 67 -10.53 -12.26 11.69
N LEU A 68 -10.05 -11.05 11.34
CA LEU A 68 -9.13 -10.27 12.20
C LEU A 68 -9.66 -10.14 13.63
N GLY A 69 -10.94 -9.81 13.80
CA GLY A 69 -11.55 -9.69 15.14
C GLY A 69 -11.46 -10.96 16.00
N HIS A 70 -11.38 -12.14 15.38
CA HIS A 70 -11.18 -13.40 16.12
C HIS A 70 -9.71 -13.63 16.48
N LEU A 71 -8.77 -13.26 15.59
CA LEU A 71 -7.33 -13.36 15.85
C LEU A 71 -6.92 -12.46 17.02
N PHE A 72 -7.47 -11.25 17.08
CA PHE A 72 -7.17 -10.26 18.12
C PHE A 72 -8.11 -10.30 19.33
N LYS A 73 -9.07 -11.24 19.37
CA LYS A 73 -10.06 -11.34 20.46
C LYS A 73 -9.41 -11.47 21.84
N ALA A 74 -8.25 -12.12 21.92
CA ALA A 74 -7.57 -12.37 23.18
C ALA A 74 -6.86 -11.14 23.75
N VAL A 75 -6.57 -10.12 22.92
CA VAL A 75 -5.83 -8.91 23.31
C VAL A 75 -6.70 -7.66 23.32
N ASN A 76 -7.85 -7.67 22.63
CA ASN A 76 -8.81 -6.56 22.65
C ASN A 76 -9.51 -6.49 24.02
N ARG A 77 -9.12 -5.52 24.85
CA ARG A 77 -9.73 -5.26 26.17
C ARG A 77 -10.85 -4.22 26.08
N GLY A 78 -10.85 -3.42 25.00
CA GLY A 78 -11.77 -2.32 24.77
C GLY A 78 -12.98 -2.68 23.90
N VAL A 79 -13.26 -1.81 22.93
CA VAL A 79 -14.40 -1.96 22.03
C VAL A 79 -14.08 -3.02 20.97
N PRO A 80 -14.93 -4.04 20.77
CA PRO A 80 -14.70 -5.06 19.75
C PRO A 80 -14.49 -4.46 18.36
N GLY A 81 -13.39 -4.82 17.71
CA GLY A 81 -13.04 -4.31 16.38
C GLY A 81 -12.14 -3.07 16.37
N VAL A 82 -11.88 -2.48 17.54
CA VAL A 82 -10.96 -1.35 17.73
C VAL A 82 -9.88 -1.78 18.72
N LEU A 83 -8.61 -1.54 18.38
CA LEU A 83 -7.48 -1.84 19.25
C LEU A 83 -6.71 -0.57 19.56
N GLU A 84 -6.14 -0.49 20.76
CA GLU A 84 -5.08 0.48 21.04
C GLU A 84 -3.76 -0.02 20.44
N PRO A 85 -2.80 0.87 20.10
CA PRO A 85 -1.48 0.50 19.59
C PRO A 85 -0.76 -0.61 20.40
N PRO A 86 -0.73 -0.59 21.75
CA PRO A 86 -0.11 -1.67 22.52
C PRO A 86 -0.86 -3.01 22.41
N GLU A 87 -2.19 -3.00 22.30
CA GLU A 87 -2.99 -4.23 22.11
C GLU A 87 -2.73 -4.84 20.72
N PHE A 88 -2.57 -3.98 19.70
CA PHE A 88 -2.22 -4.42 18.36
C PHE A 88 -0.83 -5.05 18.34
N LEU A 89 0.17 -4.42 18.97
CA LEU A 89 1.52 -4.96 19.12
C LEU A 89 1.51 -6.32 19.85
N GLU A 90 0.79 -6.43 20.97
CA GLU A 90 0.63 -7.69 21.72
C GLU A 90 0.01 -8.79 20.84
N GLY A 91 -0.96 -8.44 20.00
CA GLY A 91 -1.56 -9.36 19.04
C GLY A 91 -0.59 -9.82 17.96
N LEU A 92 0.24 -8.93 17.41
CA LEU A 92 1.28 -9.29 16.42
C LEU A 92 2.32 -10.25 17.01
N LEU A 93 2.76 -10.01 18.26
CA LEU A 93 3.66 -10.90 18.99
C LEU A 93 3.02 -12.27 19.23
N ARG A 94 1.75 -12.31 19.65
CA ARG A 94 0.99 -13.55 19.88
C ARG A 94 0.84 -14.37 18.61
N LEU A 95 0.63 -13.72 17.46
CA LEU A 95 0.54 -14.35 16.15
C LEU A 95 1.90 -14.71 15.55
N ARG A 96 3.02 -14.41 16.23
CA ARG A 96 4.39 -14.62 15.73
C ARG A 96 4.66 -13.91 14.40
N ILE A 97 4.03 -12.76 14.19
CA ILE A 97 4.27 -11.90 13.03
C ILE A 97 5.52 -11.05 13.25
N VAL A 98 5.76 -10.65 14.49
CA VAL A 98 6.94 -9.91 14.94
C VAL A 98 7.52 -10.56 16.18
N ASP A 99 8.82 -10.39 16.40
CA ASP A 99 9.52 -10.87 17.58
C ASP A 99 9.52 -9.84 18.72
N GLN A 100 9.77 -10.32 19.95
CA GLN A 100 9.77 -9.46 21.12
C GLN A 100 10.93 -8.45 21.06
N GLY A 101 10.59 -7.16 21.19
CA GLY A 101 11.55 -6.06 21.11
C GLY A 101 11.91 -5.64 19.68
N GLU A 102 11.33 -6.28 18.67
CA GLU A 102 11.54 -5.90 17.27
C GLU A 102 10.83 -4.58 16.93
N LEU A 103 9.60 -4.41 17.43
CA LEU A 103 8.82 -3.19 17.25
C LEU A 103 8.46 -2.56 18.60
N THR A 104 8.49 -1.24 18.61
CA THR A 104 7.99 -0.40 19.71
C THR A 104 6.56 0.07 19.43
N GLU A 105 5.91 0.66 20.43
CA GLU A 105 4.56 1.24 20.25
C GLU A 105 4.60 2.42 19.26
N GLU A 106 5.67 3.22 19.31
CA GLU A 106 5.90 4.35 18.40
C GLU A 106 6.00 3.88 16.95
N ASN A 107 6.68 2.74 16.69
CA ASN A 107 6.73 2.18 15.34
C ASN A 107 5.35 1.73 14.85
N ILE A 108 4.50 1.22 15.74
CA ILE A 108 3.13 0.85 15.38
C ILE A 108 2.32 2.09 15.00
N ILE A 109 2.47 3.19 15.73
CA ILE A 109 1.81 4.47 15.42
C ILE A 109 2.22 4.97 14.03
N GLU A 110 3.52 4.93 13.71
CA GLU A 110 4.04 5.34 12.40
C GLU A 110 3.51 4.45 11.27
N VAL A 111 3.58 3.13 11.46
CA VAL A 111 3.05 2.15 10.51
C VAL A 111 1.54 2.34 10.29
N MET A 112 0.79 2.57 11.36
CA MET A 112 -0.67 2.76 11.26
C MET A 112 -1.04 4.07 10.58
N SER A 113 -0.25 5.13 10.76
CA SER A 113 -0.42 6.40 10.03
C SER A 113 -0.21 6.25 8.52
N LEU A 114 0.59 5.26 8.10
CA LEU A 114 0.78 4.94 6.68
C LEU A 114 -0.36 4.07 6.12
N ILE A 115 -0.85 3.11 6.91
CA ILE A 115 -1.91 2.19 6.48
C ILE A 115 -3.29 2.87 6.48
N ASP A 116 -3.55 3.70 7.49
CA ASP A 116 -4.81 4.42 7.71
C ASP A 116 -4.55 5.93 7.67
N PRO A 117 -4.89 6.62 6.56
CA PRO A 117 -4.72 8.07 6.46
C PRO A 117 -5.51 8.88 7.49
N ASP A 118 -6.58 8.29 8.04
CA ASP A 118 -7.45 8.90 9.05
C ASP A 118 -7.12 8.38 10.46
N PHE A 119 -5.90 7.87 10.67
CA PHE A 119 -5.49 7.29 11.95
C PHE A 119 -5.64 8.28 13.11
N ASP A 120 -6.52 7.95 14.05
CA ASP A 120 -6.89 8.77 15.21
C ASP A 120 -6.18 8.31 16.51
N GLY A 121 -5.14 7.49 16.38
CA GLY A 121 -4.47 6.82 17.49
C GLY A 121 -5.06 5.45 17.83
N ARG A 122 -6.06 4.96 17.08
CA ARG A 122 -6.65 3.63 17.28
C ARG A 122 -6.59 2.79 16.01
N VAL A 123 -6.38 1.50 16.19
CA VAL A 123 -6.31 0.53 15.11
C VAL A 123 -7.69 -0.05 14.85
N ILE A 124 -8.33 0.42 13.79
CA ILE A 124 -9.65 -0.06 13.37
C ILE A 124 -9.47 -1.32 12.50
N LEU A 125 -9.92 -2.47 12.98
CA LEU A 125 -9.73 -3.76 12.29
C LEU A 125 -10.38 -3.81 10.91
N ASP A 126 -11.45 -3.05 10.70
CA ASP A 126 -12.09 -2.94 9.39
C ASP A 126 -11.25 -2.16 8.39
N THR A 127 -10.50 -1.13 8.82
CA THR A 127 -9.54 -0.43 7.96
C THR A 127 -8.41 -1.36 7.56
N LEU A 128 -7.87 -2.13 8.51
CA LEU A 128 -6.87 -3.16 8.23
C LEU A 128 -7.37 -4.25 7.26
N ASN A 129 -8.61 -4.71 7.42
CA ASN A 129 -9.21 -5.67 6.47
C ASN A 129 -9.24 -5.10 5.04
N ARG A 130 -9.56 -3.81 4.88
CA ARG A 130 -9.54 -3.14 3.56
C ARG A 130 -8.12 -3.05 3.01
N ALA A 131 -7.14 -2.68 3.84
CA ALA A 131 -5.73 -2.64 3.43
C ALA A 131 -5.23 -4.02 2.95
N ILE A 132 -5.59 -5.10 3.65
CA ILE A 132 -5.27 -6.48 3.24
C ILE A 132 -5.99 -6.86 1.93
N ALA A 133 -7.27 -6.49 1.76
CA ALA A 133 -7.99 -6.76 0.53
C ALA A 133 -7.38 -6.01 -0.68
N ASN A 134 -6.92 -4.77 -0.46
CA ASN A 134 -6.24 -3.97 -1.47
C ASN A 134 -4.89 -4.58 -1.84
N SER A 135 -4.10 -5.05 -0.87
CA SER A 135 -2.79 -5.68 -1.13
C SER A 135 -2.93 -6.98 -1.94
N ARG A 136 -3.95 -7.80 -1.65
CA ARG A 136 -4.30 -8.99 -2.46
C ARG A 136 -4.66 -8.63 -3.89
N SER A 137 -5.42 -7.55 -4.07
CA SER A 137 -5.86 -7.10 -5.39
C SER A 137 -4.67 -6.58 -6.21
N ALA A 138 -3.79 -5.79 -5.60
CA ALA A 138 -2.55 -5.33 -6.22
C ALA A 138 -1.64 -6.50 -6.65
N ARG A 139 -1.46 -7.51 -5.80
CA ARG A 139 -0.69 -8.72 -6.14
C ARG A 139 -1.23 -9.45 -7.37
N LYS A 140 -2.55 -9.57 -7.50
CA LYS A 140 -3.19 -10.20 -8.67
C LYS A 140 -2.90 -9.41 -9.94
N LEU A 141 -3.00 -8.08 -9.89
CA LEU A 141 -2.70 -7.22 -11.04
C LEU A 141 -1.23 -7.32 -11.47
N ILE A 142 -0.30 -7.31 -10.51
CA ILE A 142 1.14 -7.47 -10.80
C ILE A 142 1.40 -8.82 -11.47
N THR A 143 0.84 -9.91 -10.94
CA THR A 143 1.01 -11.26 -11.50
C THR A 143 0.46 -11.35 -12.93
N GLN A 144 -0.70 -10.73 -13.20
CA GLN A 144 -1.28 -10.68 -14.53
C GLN A 144 -0.43 -9.87 -15.52
N ALA A 145 0.09 -8.71 -15.10
CA ALA A 145 0.95 -7.88 -15.92
C ALA A 145 2.28 -8.58 -16.26
N SER A 146 2.92 -9.25 -15.29
CA SER A 146 4.14 -10.03 -15.54
C SER A 146 3.92 -11.21 -16.48
N GLY A 147 2.76 -11.87 -16.39
CA GLY A 147 2.39 -12.94 -17.31
C GLY A 147 2.21 -12.47 -18.75
N LEU A 148 1.60 -11.29 -18.95
CA LEU A 148 1.41 -10.70 -20.28
C LEU A 148 2.73 -10.29 -20.94
N LEU A 149 3.63 -9.64 -20.19
CA LEU A 149 4.95 -9.26 -20.69
C LEU A 149 5.78 -10.47 -21.14
N SER A 150 5.73 -11.57 -20.38
CA SER A 150 6.44 -12.81 -20.72
C SER A 150 5.88 -13.49 -21.99
N SER A 151 4.58 -13.29 -22.30
CA SER A 151 3.95 -13.84 -23.50
C SER A 151 4.18 -13.02 -24.77
N GLU A 152 4.63 -11.77 -24.65
CA GLU A 152 4.89 -10.89 -25.79
C GLU A 152 6.31 -11.08 -26.37
N GLU A 153 7.31 -11.40 -25.53
CA GLU A 153 8.66 -11.78 -25.98
C GLU A 153 8.74 -13.17 -26.65
N ALA A 154 7.77 -14.05 -26.39
CA ALA A 154 7.74 -15.41 -26.95
C ALA A 154 7.09 -15.51 -28.34
N ARG A 155 6.91 -14.40 -29.07
CA ARG A 155 6.49 -14.42 -30.48
C ARG A 155 7.71 -14.56 -31.40
N PRO A 156 8.10 -15.78 -31.84
CA PRO A 156 9.11 -15.90 -32.89
C PRO A 156 8.58 -15.19 -34.14
N ASP A 157 9.44 -14.32 -34.69
CA ASP A 157 9.20 -13.51 -35.86
C ASP A 157 8.78 -14.40 -37.04
N SER A 158 7.47 -14.52 -37.24
CA SER A 158 6.85 -15.38 -38.24
C SER A 158 6.86 -14.68 -39.60
N ARG A 159 8.07 -14.34 -40.04
CA ARG A 159 8.36 -13.66 -41.30
C ARG A 159 9.50 -14.37 -42.02
N HIS A 160 9.30 -15.61 -42.47
CA HIS A 160 9.99 -16.17 -43.65
C HIS A 160 9.47 -17.59 -43.95
N ALA A 161 8.33 -17.70 -44.63
CA ALA A 161 7.91 -18.96 -45.24
C ALA A 161 7.00 -18.75 -46.45
N THR A 162 7.37 -17.87 -47.38
CA THR A 162 6.77 -17.84 -48.72
C THR A 162 7.52 -18.80 -49.65
N TYR A 163 7.02 -20.03 -49.68
CA TYR A 163 6.99 -20.99 -50.78
C TYR A 163 7.76 -20.61 -52.06
N GLY A 164 8.95 -21.17 -52.22
CA GLY A 164 9.48 -21.52 -53.54
C GLY A 164 9.00 -22.92 -53.91
N LYS A 165 7.95 -23.04 -54.74
CA LYS A 165 7.61 -24.32 -55.39
C LYS A 165 7.85 -24.17 -56.88
N ALA A 166 8.98 -24.73 -57.30
CA ALA A 166 9.51 -24.72 -58.65
C ALA A 166 8.59 -25.47 -59.64
N ALA A 167 8.65 -24.99 -60.87
CA ALA A 167 8.09 -25.58 -62.07
C ALA A 167 8.60 -27.01 -62.32
N GLY A 168 7.73 -27.85 -62.90
CA GLY A 168 8.07 -29.17 -63.41
C GLY A 168 7.07 -29.59 -64.48
N GLN A 169 7.45 -29.36 -65.74
CA GLN A 169 6.80 -29.84 -66.96
C GLN A 169 6.89 -31.37 -67.11
N GLY A 170 5.99 -31.94 -67.92
CA GLY A 170 6.02 -33.30 -68.47
C GLY A 170 4.60 -33.81 -68.66
N GLN A 171 3.89 -33.53 -69.77
CA GLN A 171 3.98 -34.22 -71.06
C GLN A 171 4.18 -35.74 -70.93
N ASP A 172 3.13 -36.51 -71.22
CA ASP A 172 3.13 -37.57 -72.26
C ASP A 172 1.86 -38.44 -72.11
N LEU A 173 0.96 -38.40 -73.10
CA LEU A 173 0.86 -39.32 -74.25
C LEU A 173 0.12 -40.62 -73.92
N ARG A 174 -1.06 -40.72 -74.56
CA ARG A 174 -1.50 -41.82 -75.44
C ARG A 174 -2.21 -43.06 -74.86
N ARG A 175 -3.21 -43.44 -75.69
CA ARG A 175 -3.82 -44.77 -75.94
C ARG A 175 -4.84 -45.25 -74.91
N ASP A 176 -5.99 -45.80 -75.29
CA ASP A 176 -6.70 -45.99 -76.57
C ASP A 176 -8.19 -46.11 -76.22
#